data_AF-A0A2W4E6Y7-F1
#
_entry.id   AF-A0A2W4E6Y7-F1
#
_cell.length_a   1.000
_cell.length_b   1.000
_cell.length_c   1.000
_cell.angle_alpha   90.00
_cell.angle_beta   90.00
_cell.angle_gamma   90.00
#
_symmetry.space_group_name_H-M   'P 1'
#
loop_
_entity.id
_entity.type
_entity.pdbx_description
1 polymer ?
#
loop_
_entity_poly.entity_id
_entity_poly.type
_entity_poly.pdbx_seq_one_letter_code
_entity_poly.pdbx_strand_id
1 'polypeptide(L)' 'MMPTQQEQSAAFEEYANRRRKADASLSIDDGRLAAEAWIIFLNLYLPDHQKMPVRRRADNVAIFPFHRISSPGRF' A
#
# COMPACT_ATOMS: atom_id res chain seq x y z
N MET A 1 -15.17 18.17 2.01
CA MET A 1 -14.55 19.43 1.54
C MET A 1 -13.62 19.06 0.38
N MET A 2 -13.68 19.76 -0.75
CA MET A 2 -12.77 19.51 -1.85
C MET A 2 -11.36 19.99 -1.50
N PRO A 3 -10.30 19.21 -1.72
CA PRO A 3 -8.93 19.65 -1.51
C PRO A 3 -8.59 20.84 -2.41
N THR A 4 -7.72 21.69 -1.91
CA THR A 4 -7.23 22.86 -2.63
C THR A 4 -6.43 22.45 -3.88
N GLN A 5 -6.34 23.35 -4.86
CA GLN A 5 -5.50 23.15 -6.05
C GLN A 5 -4.05 22.82 -5.66
N GLN A 6 -3.54 23.45 -4.60
CA GLN A 6 -2.18 23.25 -4.12
C GLN A 6 -1.96 21.82 -3.59
N GLU A 7 -2.91 21.28 -2.82
CA GLU A 7 -2.85 19.90 -2.32
C GLU A 7 -2.92 18.88 -3.46
N GLN A 8 -3.76 19.14 -4.46
CA GLN A 8 -3.89 18.29 -5.65
C GLN A 8 -2.58 18.27 -6.45
N SER A 9 -2.00 19.45 -6.73
CA SER A 9 -0.73 19.57 -7.44
C SER A 9 0.41 18.89 -6.67
N ALA A 10 0.52 19.11 -5.36
CA ALA A 10 1.58 18.51 -4.55
C ALA A 10 1.51 16.98 -4.53
N ALA A 11 0.31 16.40 -4.39
CA ALA A 11 0.14 14.95 -4.44
C ALA A 11 0.44 14.35 -5.81
N PHE A 12 0.06 15.05 -6.89
CA PHE A 12 0.37 14.61 -8.25
C PHE A 12 1.87 14.71 -8.58
N GLU A 13 2.54 15.77 -8.14
CA GLU A 13 4.00 15.94 -8.29
C GLU A 13 4.77 14.83 -7.56
N GLU A 14 4.34 14.47 -6.35
CA GLU A 14 4.95 13.37 -5.61
C GLU A 14 4.78 12.04 -6.36
N TYR A 15 3.58 11.73 -6.85
CA TYR A 15 3.34 10.56 -7.69
C TYR A 15 4.25 10.56 -8.93
N ALA A 16 4.33 11.68 -9.65
CA ALA A 16 5.15 11.78 -10.86
C ALA A 16 6.64 11.54 -10.57
N ASN A 17 7.15 12.09 -9.46
CA ASN A 17 8.54 11.88 -9.03
C ASN A 17 8.81 10.41 -8.68
N ARG A 18 7.91 9.77 -7.92
CA ARG A 18 8.03 8.34 -7.58
C ARG A 18 7.94 7.45 -8.81
N ARG A 19 7.05 7.78 -9.76
CA ARG A 19 6.90 7.04 -11.02
C ARG A 19 8.18 7.09 -11.86
N ARG A 20 8.77 8.27 -12.06
CA ARG A 20 10.06 8.41 -12.76
C ARG A 20 11.16 7.61 -12.10
N LYS A 21 11.22 7.61 -10.77
CA LYS A 21 12.19 6.81 -10.02
C LYS A 21 11.97 5.30 -10.20
N ALA A 22 10.72 4.84 -10.18
CA ALA A 22 10.36 3.45 -10.43
C ALA A 22 10.72 3.01 -11.86
N ASP A 23 10.43 3.85 -12.85
CA ASP A 23 10.76 3.56 -14.26
C ASP A 23 12.29 3.54 -14.48
N ALA A 24 13.06 4.37 -13.78
CA ALA A 24 14.52 4.40 -13.86
C ALA A 24 15.20 3.23 -13.14
N SER A 25 14.69 2.83 -11.97
CA SER A 25 15.29 1.78 -11.14
C SER A 25 14.84 0.37 -11.48
N LEU A 26 13.64 0.23 -12.06
CA LEU A 26 12.92 -1.05 -12.24
C LEU A 26 12.79 -1.85 -10.93
N SER A 27 12.91 -1.19 -9.78
CA SER A 27 12.77 -1.82 -8.46
C SER A 27 11.30 -2.00 -8.10
N ILE A 28 10.96 -3.18 -7.60
CA ILE A 28 9.60 -3.49 -7.10
C ILE A 28 9.24 -2.55 -5.94
N ASP A 29 10.20 -2.19 -5.09
CA ASP A 29 9.94 -1.31 -3.95
C ASP A 29 9.66 0.13 -4.39
N ASP A 30 10.39 0.63 -5.39
CA ASP A 30 10.10 1.95 -5.96
C ASP A 30 8.77 1.94 -6.73
N GLY A 31 8.44 0.83 -7.41
CA GLY A 31 7.12 0.61 -8.01
C GLY A 31 5.99 0.62 -6.97
N ARG A 32 6.22 0.02 -5.79
CA ARG A 32 5.27 0.05 -4.67
C ARG A 32 5.07 1.48 -4.16
N LEU A 33 6.15 2.23 -3.95
CA LEU A 33 6.06 3.63 -3.53
C LEU A 33 5.31 4.52 -4.53
N ALA A 34 5.50 4.29 -5.84
CA ALA A 34 4.73 4.98 -6.87
C ALA A 34 3.23 4.66 -6.81
N ALA A 35 2.87 3.40 -6.55
CA ALA A 35 1.48 3.00 -6.36
C ALA A 35 0.87 3.59 -5.08
N GLU A 36 1.61 3.65 -3.97
CA GLU A 36 1.18 4.30 -2.73
C GLU A 36 0.89 5.80 -2.97
N ALA A 37 1.79 6.50 -3.65
CA ALA A 37 1.60 7.91 -4.00
C ALA A 37 0.38 8.15 -4.91
N TRP A 38 0.13 7.24 -5.86
CA TRP A 38 -1.05 7.29 -6.71
C TRP A 38 -2.35 7.14 -5.90
N ILE A 39 -2.39 6.21 -4.95
CA ILE A 39 -3.54 6.02 -4.06
C ILE A 39 -3.79 7.27 -3.20
N ILE A 40 -2.73 7.90 -2.68
CA ILE A 40 -2.85 9.16 -1.92
C ILE A 40 -3.50 10.24 -2.77
N PHE A 41 -3.05 10.40 -4.02
CA PHE A 41 -3.64 11.35 -4.96
C PHE A 41 -5.13 11.06 -5.23
N LEU A 42 -5.49 9.80 -5.52
CA LEU A 42 -6.89 9.44 -5.76
C LEU A 42 -7.78 9.70 -4.54
N ASN A 43 -7.28 9.42 -3.34
CA ASN A 43 -8.01 9.61 -2.08
C ASN A 43 -8.33 11.07 -1.77
N LEU A 44 -7.72 12.05 -2.46
CA LEU A 44 -8.10 13.45 -2.36
C LEU A 44 -9.51 13.70 -2.91
N TYR A 45 -9.94 12.91 -3.90
CA TYR A 45 -11.22 13.10 -4.59
C TYR A 45 -12.31 12.16 -4.09
N LEU A 46 -11.96 11.19 -3.24
CA LEU A 46 -12.89 10.18 -2.74
C LEU A 46 -13.44 10.58 -1.36
N PRO A 47 -14.74 10.33 -1.12
CA PRO A 47 -15.29 10.44 0.23
C PRO A 47 -14.67 9.38 1.15
N ASP A 48 -14.66 9.64 2.46
CA ASP A 48 -13.90 8.82 3.43
C ASP A 48 -14.20 7.32 3.38
N HIS A 49 -15.47 6.95 3.14
CA HIS A 49 -15.90 5.55 3.05
C HIS A 49 -15.46 4.83 1.75
N GLN A 50 -14.97 5.58 0.76
CA GLN A 50 -14.47 5.05 -0.51
C GLN A 50 -12.96 5.13 -0.63
N LYS A 51 -12.27 5.70 0.38
CA LYS A 51 -10.81 5.83 0.35
C LYS A 51 -10.16 4.46 0.32
N MET A 52 -9.19 4.33 -0.57
CA MET A 52 -8.39 3.13 -0.71
C MET A 52 -7.28 3.10 0.36
N PRO A 53 -6.92 1.93 0.91
CA PRO A 53 -5.83 1.84 1.85
C PRO A 53 -4.49 2.12 1.17
N VAL A 54 -3.76 3.13 1.67
CA VAL A 54 -2.46 3.55 1.11
C VAL A 54 -1.42 2.42 1.19
N ARG A 55 -1.40 1.68 2.30
CA ARG A 55 -0.61 0.45 2.44
C ARG A 55 -1.52 -0.74 2.60
N ARG A 56 -1.35 -1.75 1.74
CA ARG A 56 -1.81 -3.11 2.05
C ARG A 56 -0.92 -3.63 3.15
N ARG A 57 -1.41 -3.67 4.39
CA ARG A 57 -0.74 -4.46 5.42
C ARG A 57 -0.78 -5.92 4.97
N ALA A 58 0.35 -6.61 5.10
CA ALA A 58 0.43 -8.05 4.84
C ALA A 58 -0.20 -8.81 6.01
N ASP A 59 -1.48 -8.55 6.30
CA ASP A 59 -2.20 -9.21 7.38
C ASP A 59 -2.60 -10.66 7.00
N ASN A 60 -2.43 -11.01 5.72
CA ASN A 60 -2.75 -12.33 5.15
C ASN A 60 -1.55 -13.30 5.13
N VAL A 61 -0.49 -13.06 5.90
CA VAL A 61 0.36 -14.20 6.29
C VAL A 61 -0.49 -14.99 7.28
N ALA A 62 -1.27 -15.93 6.77
CA ALA A 62 -1.88 -16.97 7.57
C ALA A 62 -0.75 -17.60 8.39
N ILE A 63 -0.65 -17.21 9.67
CA ILE A 63 0.11 -17.96 10.65
C ILE A 63 -0.64 -19.28 10.72
N PHE A 64 -0.23 -20.24 9.88
CA PHE A 64 -0.73 -21.60 9.96
C PHE A 64 -0.47 -22.04 11.40
N PRO A 65 -1.49 -22.38 12.19
CA PRO A 65 -1.26 -22.96 13.49
C PRO A 65 -0.52 -24.27 13.24
N PHE A 66 0.77 -24.30 13.54
CA PHE A 66 1.52 -25.54 13.68
C PHE A 66 0.74 -26.40 14.68
N HIS A 67 -0.06 -27.34 14.17
CA HIS A 67 -0.60 -28.39 15.00
C HIS A 67 0.61 -29.16 15.52
N ARG A 68 1.05 -28.84 16.74
CA ARG A 68 1.88 -29.76 17.52
C ARG A 68 1.03 -31.01 17.67
N ILE A 69 1.32 -32.00 16.85
CA ILE A 69 0.89 -33.37 17.10
C ILE A 69 1.51 -33.71 18.45
N SER A 70 0.73 -33.61 19.52
CA SER A 70 1.12 -34.16 20.81
C SER A 70 1.34 -35.64 20.60
N SER A 71 2.59 -36.09 20.66
CA SER A 71 2.92 -37.51 20.72
C SER A 71 2.14 -38.15 21.87
N PRO A 72 1.25 -39.14 21.64
CA PRO A 72 0.78 -39.96 22.74
C PRO A 72 1.85 -41.02 22.98
N GLY A 73 2.83 -40.66 23.81
CA GLY A 73 3.62 -41.66 24.50
C GLY A 73 2.77 -42.29 25.60
N ARG A 74 2.44 -43.57 25.44
CA ARG A 74 2.37 -44.64 26.48
C ARG A 74 1.37 -45.71 26.09
N PHE A 75 1.88 -46.89 25.73
CA PHE A 75 1.46 -48.18 26.28
C PHE A 75 2.73 -48.98 26.59
#